data_AF-A0A412IWC1-F1
#
_entry.id   AF-A0A412IWC1-F1
#
_cell.length_a   1.000
_cell.length_b   1.000
_cell.length_c   1.000
_cell.angle_alpha   90.00
_cell.angle_beta   90.00
_cell.angle_gamma   90.00
#
_symmetry.space_group_name_H-M   'P 1'
#
loop_
_entity.id
_entity.type
_entity.pdbx_description
1 polymer ?
#
loop_
_entity_poly.entity_id
_entity_poly.type
_entity_poly.pdbx_seq_one_letter_code
_entity_poly.pdbx_strand_id
1 'polypeptide(L)'
;MCNKYVIATKLDKSNYISYHSALEYRGLNNQVFNEVVYSGHKRINDFEFEYVAYHFVQSKCDLQIETNYDGVKVTSIERTMIDCIDQIDLAGGIEEIYRAFDSIHNINEDKLIETLKFYNKKVLYQRAGYILETFKNNLGISNATLDYIHSQIGSSKCYLNSSKKVSNTTLNKKWNVCVPNYILTILSKGSDDNEF
;
A
#
# COMPACT_ATOMS: atom_id res chain seq x y z
N MET A 1 26.66 0.92 -11.60
CA MET A 1 25.72 -0.22 -11.49
C MET A 1 24.32 0.35 -11.67
N CYS A 2 23.53 -0.13 -12.63
CA CYS A 2 22.17 0.36 -12.84
C CYS A 2 21.26 -0.28 -11.78
N ASN A 3 20.59 0.53 -10.96
CA ASN A 3 19.65 0.03 -9.97
C ASN A 3 18.40 -0.55 -10.68
N LYS A 4 17.84 -1.69 -10.23
CA LYS A 4 16.65 -2.34 -10.81
C LYS A 4 15.48 -1.36 -11.03
N TYR A 5 15.33 -0.37 -10.14
CA TYR A 5 14.30 0.66 -10.25
C TYR A 5 14.52 1.67 -11.41
N VAL A 6 15.79 1.95 -11.75
CA VAL A 6 16.12 2.82 -12.90
C VAL A 6 15.71 2.16 -14.20
N ILE A 7 15.89 0.84 -14.31
CA ILE A 7 15.48 0.08 -15.49
C ILE A 7 13.98 0.28 -15.73
N ALA A 8 13.14 -0.01 -14.74
CA ALA A 8 11.68 0.12 -14.83
C ALA A 8 11.21 1.53 -15.24
N THR A 9 11.79 2.56 -14.62
CA THR A 9 11.40 3.97 -14.84
C THR A 9 11.92 4.57 -16.15
N LYS A 10 12.91 3.93 -16.80
CA LYS A 10 13.43 4.37 -18.10
C LYS A 10 12.75 3.72 -19.31
N LEU A 11 11.96 2.67 -19.10
CA LEU A 11 11.23 2.01 -20.20
C LEU A 11 10.21 2.95 -20.87
N ASP A 12 9.59 3.85 -20.10
CA ASP A 12 8.69 4.89 -20.61
C ASP A 12 8.70 6.11 -19.68
N LYS A 13 8.48 7.32 -20.23
CA LYS A 13 8.52 8.58 -19.47
C LYS A 13 7.44 8.66 -18.38
N SER A 14 6.33 7.94 -18.56
CA SER A 14 5.23 7.85 -17.59
C SER A 14 5.47 6.83 -16.48
N ASN A 15 6.55 6.05 -16.52
CA ASN A 15 6.76 4.99 -15.55
C ASN A 15 7.30 5.50 -14.21
N TYR A 16 6.82 4.88 -13.13
CA TYR A 16 7.24 5.13 -11.75
C TYR A 16 7.13 3.87 -10.91
N ILE A 17 7.91 3.78 -9.85
CA ILE A 17 7.89 2.67 -8.90
C ILE A 17 6.68 2.80 -7.95
N SER A 18 6.05 1.67 -7.64
CA SER A 18 4.79 1.60 -6.88
C SER A 18 4.68 0.33 -6.03
N TYR A 19 3.67 0.23 -5.17
CA TYR A 19 3.38 -0.94 -4.33
C TYR A 19 4.60 -1.41 -3.50
N HIS A 20 4.85 -2.73 -3.38
CA HIS A 20 5.95 -3.25 -2.56
C HIS A 20 7.31 -2.70 -2.99
N SER A 21 7.51 -2.44 -4.29
CA SER A 21 8.78 -1.92 -4.79
C SER A 21 9.03 -0.48 -4.36
N ALA A 22 7.97 0.32 -4.14
CA ALA A 22 8.12 1.66 -3.59
C ALA A 22 8.44 1.62 -2.08
N LEU A 23 7.87 0.66 -1.34
CA LEU A 23 8.25 0.40 0.05
C LEU A 23 9.71 -0.06 0.15
N GLU A 24 10.12 -1.02 -0.67
CA GLU A 24 11.50 -1.52 -0.74
C GLU A 24 12.49 -0.41 -1.12
N TYR A 25 12.17 0.39 -2.14
CA TYR A 25 13.00 1.54 -2.54
C TYR A 25 13.21 2.55 -1.39
N ARG A 26 12.19 2.73 -0.55
CA ARG A 26 12.22 3.64 0.62
C ARG A 26 12.83 2.99 1.86
N GLY A 27 13.31 1.74 1.78
CA GLY A 27 13.91 1.02 2.91
C GLY A 27 12.89 0.53 3.95
N LEU A 28 11.62 0.39 3.57
CA LEU A 28 10.51 0.00 4.47
C LEU A 28 10.17 -1.49 4.40
N ASN A 29 10.90 -2.27 3.60
CA ASN A 29 10.76 -3.72 3.54
C ASN A 29 12.03 -4.40 4.06
N ASN A 30 11.84 -5.47 4.84
CA ASN A 30 12.92 -6.29 5.39
C ASN A 30 13.36 -7.44 4.46
N GLN A 31 12.64 -7.64 3.35
CA GLN A 31 12.95 -8.62 2.33
C GLN A 31 13.32 -7.94 1.01
N VAL A 32 14.38 -8.44 0.37
CA VAL A 32 14.73 -8.07 -1.01
C VAL A 32 13.88 -8.91 -1.95
N PHE A 33 13.06 -8.26 -2.77
CA PHE A 33 12.27 -8.94 -3.79
C PHE A 33 13.10 -9.08 -5.07
N ASN A 34 13.04 -10.26 -5.70
CA ASN A 34 13.50 -10.46 -7.09
C ASN A 34 12.40 -10.05 -8.08
N GLU A 35 11.63 -9.03 -7.72
CA GLU A 35 10.54 -8.47 -8.50
C GLU A 35 10.56 -6.95 -8.34
N VAL A 36 10.25 -6.24 -9.43
CA VAL A 36 9.97 -4.81 -9.46
C VAL A 36 8.57 -4.60 -10.01
N VAL A 37 7.66 -4.17 -9.14
CA VAL A 37 6.35 -3.66 -9.53
C VAL A 37 6.46 -2.17 -9.82
N TYR A 38 6.09 -1.81 -11.05
CA TYR A 38 6.10 -0.43 -11.52
C TYR A 38 4.81 -0.12 -12.27
N SER A 39 4.44 1.15 -12.26
CA SER A 39 3.21 1.63 -12.86
C SER A 39 3.48 2.68 -13.92
N GLY A 40 2.56 2.84 -14.86
CA GLY A 40 2.61 3.86 -15.90
C GLY A 40 1.37 3.83 -16.79
N HIS A 41 1.32 4.70 -17.79
CA HIS A 41 0.16 4.86 -18.66
C HIS A 41 0.14 3.82 -19.79
N LYS A 42 1.30 3.58 -20.40
CA LYS A 42 1.46 2.72 -21.56
C LYS A 42 1.74 1.29 -21.11
N ARG A 43 0.90 0.34 -21.52
CA ARG A 43 1.09 -1.08 -21.21
C ARG A 43 2.46 -1.55 -21.72
N ILE A 44 3.21 -2.17 -20.81
CA ILE A 44 4.44 -2.93 -21.10
C ILE A 44 4.17 -4.36 -20.65
N ASN A 45 4.67 -5.34 -21.42
CA ASN A 45 4.58 -6.74 -21.02
C ASN A 45 5.60 -7.02 -19.92
N ASP A 46 5.23 -7.88 -18.99
CA ASP A 46 6.15 -8.34 -17.96
C ASP A 46 7.36 -9.03 -18.61
N PHE A 47 8.53 -8.83 -18.02
CA PHE A 47 9.78 -9.40 -18.51
C PHE A 47 10.72 -9.69 -17.35
N GLU A 48 11.76 -10.47 -17.61
CA GLU A 48 12.84 -10.72 -16.65
C GLU A 48 14.14 -10.16 -17.19
N PHE A 49 14.93 -9.52 -16.32
CA PHE A 49 16.28 -9.07 -16.63
C PHE A 49 17.16 -9.25 -15.41
N GLU A 50 18.31 -9.92 -15.58
CA GLU A 50 19.28 -10.22 -14.51
C GLU A 50 18.61 -10.86 -13.27
N TYR A 51 17.74 -11.87 -13.49
CA TYR A 51 17.00 -12.59 -12.46
C TYR A 51 16.01 -11.74 -11.65
N VAL A 52 15.69 -10.53 -12.13
CA VAL A 52 14.65 -9.66 -11.57
C VAL A 52 13.46 -9.66 -12.52
N ALA A 53 12.29 -10.04 -12.00
CA ALA A 53 11.03 -9.92 -12.72
C ALA A 53 10.54 -8.45 -12.69
N TYR A 54 10.04 -7.94 -13.81
CA TYR A 54 9.49 -6.60 -13.93
C TYR A 54 8.01 -6.72 -14.23
N HIS A 55 7.18 -6.43 -13.23
CA HIS A 55 5.73 -6.54 -13.33
C HIS A 55 5.10 -5.16 -13.54
N PHE A 56 4.43 -4.99 -14.68
CA PHE A 56 3.81 -3.71 -15.04
C PHE A 56 2.34 -3.65 -14.62
N VAL A 57 2.00 -2.60 -13.87
CA VAL A 57 0.64 -2.27 -13.46
C VAL A 57 0.16 -1.03 -14.18
N GLN A 58 -0.89 -1.15 -14.98
CA GLN A 58 -1.41 0.01 -15.67
C GLN A 58 -2.09 0.96 -14.66
N SER A 59 -1.68 2.22 -14.67
CA SER A 59 -2.25 3.28 -13.84
C SER A 59 -2.61 4.47 -14.72
N LYS A 60 -3.62 5.24 -14.32
CA LYS A 60 -3.94 6.55 -14.88
C LYS A 60 -3.69 7.69 -13.88
N CYS A 61 -3.08 7.35 -12.74
CA CYS A 61 -2.91 8.29 -11.64
C CYS A 61 -1.48 8.83 -11.64
N ASP A 62 -1.35 10.12 -11.91
CA ASP A 62 -0.09 10.84 -11.83
C ASP A 62 0.10 11.57 -10.49
N LEU A 63 -0.77 11.32 -9.51
CA LEU A 63 -0.70 11.99 -8.22
C LEU A 63 0.54 11.56 -7.45
N GLN A 64 1.22 12.56 -6.89
CA GLN A 64 2.27 12.39 -5.88
C GLN A 64 3.41 11.46 -6.34
N ILE A 65 3.85 11.63 -7.59
CA ILE A 65 5.06 10.99 -8.11
C ILE A 65 6.26 11.91 -7.83
N GLU A 66 7.21 11.39 -7.07
CA GLU A 66 8.45 12.06 -6.69
C GLU A 66 9.58 11.58 -7.59
N THR A 67 10.48 12.48 -8.00
CA THR A 67 11.73 12.10 -8.70
C THR A 67 12.88 12.27 -7.74
N ASN A 68 13.58 11.18 -7.44
CA ASN A 68 14.71 11.19 -6.52
C ASN A 68 16.03 11.55 -7.21
N TYR A 69 17.07 11.74 -6.40
CA TYR A 69 18.39 12.18 -6.85
C TYR A 69 19.05 11.22 -7.86
N ASP A 70 18.70 9.93 -7.80
CA ASP A 70 19.15 8.88 -8.72
C ASP A 70 18.34 8.84 -10.04
N GLY A 71 17.36 9.74 -10.17
CA GLY A 71 16.47 9.84 -11.34
C GLY A 71 15.31 8.85 -11.34
N VAL A 72 15.14 8.04 -10.29
CA VAL A 72 14.00 7.13 -10.14
C VAL A 72 12.75 7.95 -9.81
N LYS A 73 11.68 7.69 -10.56
CA LYS A 73 10.32 8.15 -10.23
C LYS A 73 9.65 7.15 -9.32
N VAL A 74 9.07 7.57 -8.21
CA VAL A 74 8.41 6.70 -7.22
C VAL A 74 7.21 7.41 -6.60
N THR A 75 6.17 6.67 -6.21
CA THR A 75 5.05 7.27 -5.48
C THR A 75 5.48 7.78 -4.11
N SER A 76 4.91 8.90 -3.64
CA SER A 76 5.03 9.39 -2.25
C SER A 76 4.64 8.29 -1.26
N ILE A 77 5.06 8.41 0.00
CA ILE A 77 4.73 7.39 0.99
C ILE A 77 3.21 7.25 1.18
N GLU A 78 2.46 8.36 1.23
CA GLU A 78 1.00 8.33 1.39
C GLU A 78 0.32 7.67 0.21
N ARG A 79 0.80 7.95 -1.00
CA ARG A 79 0.32 7.31 -2.21
C ARG A 79 0.65 5.82 -2.23
N THR A 80 1.89 5.44 -1.89
CA THR A 80 2.31 4.04 -1.78
C THR A 80 1.42 3.29 -0.80
N MET A 81 1.11 3.87 0.36
CA MET A 81 0.25 3.22 1.36
C MET A 81 -1.14 2.91 0.79
N ILE A 82 -1.78 3.87 0.12
CA ILE A 82 -3.11 3.65 -0.48
C ILE A 82 -3.06 2.66 -1.64
N ASP A 83 -2.02 2.71 -2.48
CA ASP A 83 -1.80 1.72 -3.55
C ASP A 83 -1.69 0.30 -2.98
N CYS A 84 -0.87 0.11 -1.94
CA CYS A 84 -0.72 -1.16 -1.25
C CYS A 84 -2.03 -1.66 -0.64
N ILE A 85 -2.84 -0.78 -0.04
CA ILE A 85 -4.14 -1.16 0.52
C ILE A 85 -5.14 -1.56 -0.59
N ASP A 86 -5.13 -0.86 -1.73
CA ASP A 86 -6.02 -1.16 -2.86
C ASP A 86 -5.70 -2.53 -3.47
N GLN A 87 -4.42 -2.83 -3.65
CA GLN A 87 -3.95 -4.09 -4.23
C GLN A 87 -2.91 -4.78 -3.33
N ILE A 88 -3.39 -5.33 -2.22
CA ILE A 88 -2.57 -5.98 -1.19
C ILE A 88 -1.63 -7.06 -1.73
N ASP A 89 -2.04 -7.83 -2.75
CA ASP A 89 -1.18 -8.87 -3.32
C ASP A 89 0.05 -8.28 -4.03
N LEU A 90 -0.06 -7.08 -4.62
CA LEU A 90 1.06 -6.34 -5.21
C LEU A 90 1.98 -5.71 -4.15
N ALA A 91 1.55 -5.69 -2.89
CA ALA A 91 2.34 -5.22 -1.75
C ALA A 91 3.10 -6.37 -1.04
N GLY A 92 3.03 -7.60 -1.55
CA GLY A 92 3.57 -8.79 -0.87
C GLY A 92 2.63 -9.40 0.16
N GLY A 93 1.41 -8.87 0.30
CA GLY A 93 0.42 -9.32 1.27
C GLY A 93 0.27 -8.38 2.46
N ILE A 94 -0.75 -8.65 3.27
CA ILE A 94 -1.16 -7.79 4.39
C ILE A 94 -0.11 -7.74 5.51
N GLU A 95 0.66 -8.81 5.71
CA GLU A 95 1.71 -8.87 6.74
C GLU A 95 2.86 -7.91 6.41
N GLU A 96 3.30 -7.86 5.15
CA GLU A 96 4.32 -6.93 4.67
C GLU A 96 3.84 -5.48 4.78
N ILE A 97 2.56 -5.22 4.45
CA ILE A 97 1.94 -3.90 4.67
C ILE A 97 2.03 -3.49 6.14
N TYR A 98 1.68 -4.39 7.06
CA TYR A 98 1.65 -4.07 8.49
C TYR A 98 3.05 -3.77 9.02
N ARG A 99 4.06 -4.57 8.62
CA ARG A 99 5.46 -4.33 8.99
C ARG A 99 5.98 -3.01 8.43
N ALA A 100 5.70 -2.72 7.16
CA ALA A 100 6.12 -1.48 6.54
C ALA A 100 5.45 -0.27 7.22
N PHE A 101 4.15 -0.35 7.49
CA PHE A 101 3.40 0.78 8.06
C PHE A 101 3.74 1.07 9.51
N ASP A 102 4.13 0.04 10.27
CA ASP A 102 4.62 0.21 11.64
C ASP A 102 5.90 1.06 11.70
N SER A 103 6.71 1.04 10.64
CA SER A 103 7.93 1.83 10.52
C SER A 103 7.70 3.26 10.00
N ILE A 104 6.49 3.59 9.52
CA ILE A 104 6.16 4.92 8.98
C ILE A 104 5.64 5.81 10.10
N HIS A 105 6.12 7.06 10.13
CA HIS A 105 5.74 8.05 11.14
C HIS A 105 5.32 9.36 10.49
N ASN A 106 4.30 10.03 11.06
CA ASN A 106 3.87 11.39 10.71
C ASN A 106 3.65 11.61 9.19
N ILE A 107 2.55 11.10 8.66
CA ILE A 107 2.20 11.28 7.24
C ILE A 107 1.43 12.58 6.97
N ASN A 108 1.37 12.98 5.71
CA ASN A 108 0.48 14.05 5.27
C ASN A 108 -0.95 13.53 4.98
N GLU A 109 -1.90 13.83 5.86
CA GLU A 109 -3.29 13.38 5.74
C GLU A 109 -3.97 13.85 4.45
N ASP A 110 -3.68 15.07 3.99
CA ASP A 110 -4.29 15.64 2.78
C ASP A 110 -3.89 14.84 1.54
N LYS A 111 -2.62 14.45 1.44
CA LYS A 111 -2.10 13.59 0.37
C LYS A 111 -2.79 12.23 0.37
N LEU A 112 -2.99 11.64 1.56
CA LEU A 112 -3.68 10.36 1.69
C LEU A 112 -5.13 10.46 1.21
N ILE A 113 -5.84 11.51 1.65
CA ILE A 113 -7.23 11.78 1.25
C ILE A 113 -7.34 12.07 -0.26
N GLU A 114 -6.43 12.85 -0.82
CA GLU A 114 -6.39 13.16 -2.26
C GLU A 114 -6.30 11.87 -3.08
N THR A 115 -5.42 10.96 -2.69
CA THR A 115 -5.26 9.66 -3.36
C THR A 115 -6.52 8.79 -3.24
N LEU A 116 -7.12 8.72 -2.05
CA LEU A 116 -8.38 7.98 -1.84
C LEU A 116 -9.52 8.54 -2.70
N LYS A 117 -9.64 9.88 -2.78
CA LYS A 117 -10.63 10.56 -3.62
C LYS A 117 -10.41 10.29 -5.10
N PHE A 118 -9.16 10.21 -5.56
CA PHE A 118 -8.86 9.88 -6.95
C PHE A 118 -9.39 8.49 -7.32
N TYR A 119 -9.14 7.50 -6.47
CA TYR A 119 -9.61 6.13 -6.72
C TYR A 119 -11.10 5.96 -6.50
N ASN A 120 -11.65 6.62 -5.48
CA ASN A 120 -13.06 6.64 -5.14
C ASN A 120 -13.75 5.25 -5.07
N LYS A 121 -13.04 4.24 -4.55
CA LYS A 121 -13.56 2.87 -4.42
C LYS A 121 -14.08 2.64 -3.01
N LYS A 122 -15.34 2.21 -2.86
CA LYS A 122 -15.94 1.92 -1.55
C LYS A 122 -15.15 0.87 -0.75
N VAL A 123 -14.74 -0.21 -1.42
CA VAL A 123 -13.90 -1.27 -0.82
C VAL A 123 -12.55 -0.73 -0.34
N LEU A 124 -11.94 0.21 -1.09
CA LEU A 124 -10.69 0.83 -0.68
C LEU A 124 -10.88 1.70 0.57
N TYR A 125 -11.92 2.53 0.64
CA TYR A 125 -12.20 3.29 1.86
C TYR A 125 -12.41 2.37 3.08
N GLN A 126 -13.08 1.23 2.92
CA GLN A 126 -13.28 0.25 3.99
C GLN A 126 -11.94 -0.34 4.48
N ARG A 127 -11.11 -0.82 3.56
CA ARG A 127 -9.80 -1.39 3.89
C ARG A 127 -8.84 -0.35 4.45
N ALA A 128 -8.79 0.82 3.83
CA ALA A 128 -7.94 1.92 4.27
C ALA A 128 -8.33 2.37 5.68
N GLY A 129 -9.63 2.55 5.94
CA GLY A 129 -10.10 2.89 7.28
C GLY A 129 -9.68 1.87 8.34
N TYR A 130 -9.88 0.58 8.07
CA TYR A 130 -9.49 -0.49 9.01
C TYR A 130 -7.98 -0.53 9.28
N ILE A 131 -7.16 -0.47 8.22
CA ILE A 131 -5.70 -0.56 8.34
C ILE A 131 -5.13 0.72 8.96
N LEU A 132 -5.51 1.90 8.47
CA LEU A 132 -4.98 3.18 8.95
C LEU A 132 -5.40 3.48 10.39
N GLU A 133 -6.59 3.03 10.82
CA GLU A 133 -7.00 3.14 12.22
C GLU A 133 -6.06 2.36 13.15
N THR A 134 -5.53 1.22 12.69
CA THR A 134 -4.58 0.40 13.47
C THR A 134 -3.28 1.16 13.74
N PHE A 135 -2.79 1.92 12.76
CA PHE A 135 -1.53 2.67 12.85
C PHE A 135 -1.75 4.16 13.14
N LYS A 136 -2.95 4.56 13.56
CA LYS A 136 -3.36 5.95 13.68
C LYS A 136 -2.36 6.81 14.46
N ASN A 137 -1.87 6.31 15.59
CA ASN A 137 -0.97 7.05 16.47
C ASN A 137 0.41 7.25 15.81
N ASN A 138 1.03 6.18 15.29
CA ASN A 138 2.34 6.25 14.64
C ASN A 138 2.29 7.16 13.41
N LEU A 139 1.23 7.04 12.60
CA LEU A 139 1.04 7.81 11.39
C LEU A 139 0.62 9.27 11.66
N GLY A 140 0.22 9.62 12.87
CA GLY A 140 -0.30 10.95 13.21
C GLY A 140 -1.66 11.26 12.57
N ILE A 141 -2.48 10.24 12.31
CA ILE A 141 -3.79 10.40 11.67
C ILE A 141 -4.82 10.94 12.68
N SER A 142 -5.51 12.00 12.30
CA SER A 142 -6.56 12.62 13.09
C SER A 142 -7.85 11.80 13.06
N ASN A 143 -8.70 11.99 14.09
CA ASN A 143 -10.06 11.44 14.05
C ASN A 143 -10.87 11.99 12.87
N ALA A 144 -10.67 13.26 12.50
CA ALA A 144 -11.38 13.89 11.39
C ALA A 144 -11.11 13.17 10.05
N THR A 145 -9.88 12.73 9.81
CA THR A 145 -9.53 11.95 8.63
C THR A 145 -10.19 10.57 8.64
N LEU A 146 -10.18 9.87 9.79
CA LEU A 146 -10.88 8.58 9.90
C LEU A 146 -12.40 8.74 9.73
N ASP A 147 -12.99 9.78 10.29
CA ASP A 147 -14.41 10.10 10.14
C ASP A 147 -14.75 10.40 8.68
N TYR A 148 -13.89 11.13 7.98
CA TYR A 148 -14.01 11.35 6.54
C TYR A 148 -13.97 10.02 5.78
N ILE A 149 -12.95 9.18 5.99
CA ILE A 149 -12.83 7.87 5.33
C ILE A 149 -14.07 7.00 5.61
N HIS A 150 -14.54 7.00 6.86
CA HIS A 150 -15.73 6.27 7.27
C HIS A 150 -17.00 6.78 6.57
N SER A 151 -17.16 8.09 6.40
CA SER A 151 -18.29 8.67 5.66
C SER A 151 -18.35 8.21 4.19
N GLN A 152 -17.23 7.75 3.64
CA GLN A 152 -17.12 7.31 2.25
C GLN A 152 -17.35 5.81 2.05
N ILE A 153 -17.46 4.99 3.11
CA ILE A 153 -17.64 3.54 2.94
C ILE A 153 -19.01 3.16 2.36
N GLY A 154 -19.12 1.94 1.84
CA GLY A 154 -20.40 1.34 1.45
C GLY A 154 -21.05 0.54 2.58
N SER A 155 -22.32 0.17 2.38
CA SER A 155 -23.05 -0.73 3.30
C SER A 155 -22.69 -2.21 3.14
N SER A 156 -22.09 -2.58 2.00
CA SER A 156 -21.68 -3.96 1.71
C SER A 156 -20.43 -4.34 2.50
N LYS A 157 -20.34 -5.62 2.87
CA LYS A 157 -19.13 -6.18 3.48
C LYS A 157 -18.06 -6.40 2.42
N CYS A 158 -16.80 -6.11 2.75
CA CYS A 158 -15.65 -6.52 1.95
C CYS A 158 -14.72 -7.43 2.75
N TYR A 159 -13.79 -8.11 2.07
CA TYR A 159 -12.72 -8.86 2.73
C TYR A 159 -11.45 -8.03 2.78
N LEU A 160 -10.69 -8.16 3.87
CA LEU A 160 -9.40 -7.48 3.99
C LEU A 160 -8.45 -7.93 2.88
N ASN A 161 -8.24 -9.24 2.71
CA ASN A 161 -7.42 -9.78 1.63
C ASN A 161 -8.16 -9.77 0.27
N SER A 162 -7.42 -9.49 -0.81
CA SER A 162 -7.94 -9.40 -2.19
C SER A 162 -8.15 -10.75 -2.88
N SER A 163 -7.30 -11.73 -2.62
CA SER A 163 -7.14 -12.88 -3.52
C SER A 163 -7.94 -14.14 -3.17
N LYS A 164 -8.39 -14.33 -1.92
CA LYS A 164 -9.11 -15.56 -1.52
C LYS A 164 -10.18 -15.27 -0.46
N LYS A 165 -11.32 -15.98 -0.54
CA LYS A 165 -12.21 -16.16 0.61
C LYS A 165 -11.41 -16.92 1.67
N VAL A 166 -10.77 -16.19 2.57
CA VAL A 166 -10.09 -16.78 3.72
C VAL A 166 -11.18 -17.32 4.66
N SER A 167 -11.10 -18.60 5.00
CA SER A 167 -11.92 -19.19 6.06
C SER A 167 -11.54 -18.57 7.41
N ASN A 168 -12.44 -18.57 8.39
CA ASN A 168 -12.21 -18.00 9.72
C ASN A 168 -11.91 -16.49 9.71
N THR A 169 -12.90 -15.71 9.30
CA THR A 169 -12.87 -14.25 9.36
C THR A 169 -13.84 -13.72 10.41
N THR A 170 -13.49 -12.61 11.03
CA THR A 170 -14.33 -11.83 11.94
C THR A 170 -14.71 -10.51 11.28
N LEU A 171 -15.99 -10.14 11.34
CA LEU A 171 -16.46 -8.87 10.80
C LEU A 171 -16.14 -7.72 11.76
N ASN A 172 -15.28 -6.79 11.32
CA ASN A 172 -15.21 -5.47 11.91
C ASN A 172 -16.44 -4.66 11.46
N LYS A 173 -17.35 -4.39 12.40
CA LYS A 173 -18.62 -3.70 12.12
C LYS A 173 -18.46 -2.22 11.79
N LYS A 174 -17.41 -1.57 12.29
CA LYS A 174 -17.14 -0.15 12.00
C LYS A 174 -16.85 0.04 10.51
N TRP A 175 -15.93 -0.74 9.98
CA TRP A 175 -15.47 -0.60 8.59
C TRP A 175 -16.18 -1.52 7.59
N ASN A 176 -17.07 -2.40 8.06
CA ASN A 176 -17.69 -3.47 7.26
C ASN A 176 -16.65 -4.38 6.56
N VAL A 177 -15.54 -4.68 7.25
CA VAL A 177 -14.45 -5.51 6.72
C VAL A 177 -14.43 -6.86 7.43
N CYS A 178 -14.47 -7.95 6.67
CA CYS A 178 -14.17 -9.30 7.14
C CYS A 178 -12.65 -9.48 7.24
N VAL A 179 -12.16 -9.57 8.47
CA VAL A 179 -10.74 -9.66 8.82
C VAL A 179 -10.38 -11.11 9.14
N PRO A 180 -9.35 -11.70 8.51
CA PRO A 180 -8.86 -13.02 8.90
C PRO A 180 -8.39 -13.05 10.35
N ASN A 181 -8.77 -14.08 11.11
CA ASN A 181 -8.46 -14.14 12.54
C ASN A 181 -6.96 -14.12 12.86
N TYR A 182 -6.10 -14.62 11.95
CA TYR A 182 -4.64 -14.57 12.15
C TYR A 182 -4.09 -13.13 12.19
N ILE A 183 -4.73 -12.18 11.49
CA ILE A 183 -4.34 -10.76 11.54
C ILE A 183 -4.57 -10.19 12.95
N LEU A 184 -5.66 -10.59 13.60
CA LEU A 184 -5.95 -10.18 14.97
C LEU A 184 -4.86 -10.68 15.94
N THR A 185 -4.29 -11.87 15.69
CA THR A 185 -3.20 -12.42 16.51
C THR A 185 -1.86 -11.71 16.30
N ILE A 186 -1.61 -11.18 15.10
CA ILE A 186 -0.41 -10.37 14.82
C ILE A 186 -0.50 -9.05 15.59
N LEU A 187 -1.67 -8.41 15.56
CA LEU A 187 -1.91 -7.15 16.25
C LEU A 187 -1.85 -7.27 17.78
N SER A 188 -2.31 -8.40 18.34
CA SER A 188 -2.21 -8.63 19.78
C SER A 188 -0.76 -8.83 20.24
N LYS A 189 0.07 -9.52 19.43
CA LYS A 189 1.48 -9.77 19.78
C LYS A 189 2.36 -8.54 19.70
N GLY A 190 2.12 -7.65 18.72
CA GLY A 190 2.85 -6.38 18.61
C GLY A 190 2.58 -5.39 19.75
N SER A 191 1.59 -5.66 20.62
CA SER A 191 1.32 -4.84 21.81
C SER A 191 2.14 -5.28 23.04
N ASP A 192 2.65 -6.52 23.05
CA ASP A 192 3.40 -7.09 24.18
C ASP A 192 4.92 -6.85 24.07
N ASP A 193 5.43 -6.50 22.88
CA ASP A 193 6.86 -6.30 22.63
C ASP A 193 7.33 -4.83 22.82
N ASN A 194 6.46 -3.94 23.32
CA ASN A 194 6.76 -2.52 23.61
C ASN A 194 7.03 -2.23 25.10
N GLU A 195 7.54 -3.21 25.85
CA GLU A 195 8.11 -3.01 27.19
C GLU A 195 9.61 -3.32 27.18
N PHE A 196 10.45 -2.38 26.71
CA PHE A 196 11.86 -2.27 27.10
C PHE A 196 12.33 -0.82 27.13
#